data_AF-A0A315EAV8-F1
#
_entry.id   AF-A0A315EAV8-F1
#
_cell.length_a   1.000
_cell.length_b   1.000
_cell.length_c   1.000
_cell.angle_alpha   90.00
_cell.angle_beta   90.00
_cell.angle_gamma   90.00
#
_symmetry.space_group_name_H-M   'P 1'
#
loop_
_entity.id
_entity.type
_entity.pdbx_description
1 polymer ?
#
loop_
_entity_poly.entity_id
_entity_poly.type
_entity_poly.pdbx_seq_one_letter_code
_entity_poly.pdbx_strand_id
1 'polypeptide(L)' 'MQMALSVPTLIRMEKGDPSVGMGVYATALWLMGRHAALPDVAAPAQDLNALEQDIEAVRQRARRMSRKSANVT' A
#
# COMPACT_ATOMS: atom_id res chain seq x y z
N MET A 1 -14.61 -18.36 -18.34
CA MET A 1 -14.64 -17.37 -17.24
C MET A 1 -14.15 -16.04 -17.79
N GLN A 2 -15.00 -15.01 -17.84
CA GLN A 2 -14.59 -13.65 -18.19
C GLN A 2 -14.49 -12.83 -16.91
N MET A 3 -13.43 -12.03 -16.78
CA MET A 3 -13.44 -10.93 -15.82
C MET A 3 -14.55 -9.96 -16.25
N ALA A 4 -15.48 -9.61 -15.37
CA ALA A 4 -16.55 -8.64 -15.63
C ALA A 4 -16.00 -7.19 -15.59
N LEU A 5 -14.91 -6.93 -16.32
CA LEU A 5 -14.20 -5.67 -16.37
C LEU A 5 -14.15 -5.15 -17.81
N SER A 6 -14.18 -3.83 -17.97
CA SER A 6 -14.10 -3.22 -19.29
C SER A 6 -12.72 -3.43 -19.93
N VAL A 7 -12.67 -3.54 -21.26
CA VAL A 7 -11.40 -3.64 -22.02
C VAL A 7 -10.43 -2.48 -21.68
N PRO A 8 -10.89 -1.21 -21.54
CA PRO A 8 -10.01 -0.14 -21.09
C PRO A 8 -9.40 -0.38 -19.70
N THR A 9 -10.16 -0.95 -18.76
CA THR A 9 -9.64 -1.30 -17.43
C THR A 9 -8.53 -2.35 -17.53
N LEU A 10 -8.72 -3.37 -18.39
CA LEU A 10 -7.72 -4.42 -18.61
C LEU A 10 -6.42 -3.84 -19.16
N ILE A 11 -6.49 -2.98 -20.18
CA ILE A 11 -5.30 -2.34 -20.79
C ILE A 11 -4.55 -1.48 -19.77
N ARG A 12 -5.26 -0.75 -18.90
CA ARG A 12 -4.65 0.06 -17.85
C ARG A 12 -3.98 -0.81 -16.79
N MET A 13 -4.63 -1.91 -16.41
CA MET A 13 -4.08 -2.90 -15.47
C MET A 13 -2.79 -3.53 -16.03
N GLU A 14 -2.77 -3.92 -17.31
CA GLU A 14 -1.59 -4.49 -17.97
C GLU A 14 -0.43 -3.50 -18.06
N LYS A 15 -0.72 -2.20 -18.17
CA LYS A 15 0.28 -1.13 -18.12
C LYS A 15 0.76 -0.80 -16.71
N GLY A 16 0.18 -1.41 -15.68
CA GLY A 16 0.51 -1.13 -14.28
C GLY A 16 0.01 0.23 -13.79
N ASP A 17 -1.08 0.75 -14.35
CA ASP A 17 -1.67 2.01 -13.91
C ASP A 17 -2.12 1.90 -12.43
N PRO A 18 -1.57 2.73 -11.51
CA PRO A 18 -1.87 2.65 -10.09
C PRO A 18 -3.28 3.14 -9.72
N SER A 19 -4.01 3.77 -10.64
CA SER A 19 -5.40 4.18 -10.42
C SER A 19 -6.41 3.05 -10.64
N VAL A 20 -5.97 1.89 -11.14
CA VAL A 20 -6.78 0.68 -11.18
C VAL A 20 -6.87 0.12 -9.75
N GLY A 21 -8.10 -0.05 -9.25
CA GLY A 21 -8.31 -0.54 -7.88
C GLY A 21 -7.71 -1.93 -7.65
N MET A 22 -7.11 -2.15 -6.46
CA MET A 22 -6.43 -3.41 -6.11
C MET A 22 -7.31 -4.67 -6.23
N GLY A 23 -8.64 -4.54 -6.06
CA GLY A 23 -9.57 -5.66 -6.25
C GLY A 23 -9.56 -6.24 -7.67
N VAL A 24 -9.25 -5.43 -8.69
CA VAL A 24 -9.11 -5.88 -10.08
C VAL A 24 -7.89 -6.79 -10.23
N TYR A 25 -6.74 -6.37 -9.69
CA TYR A 25 -5.52 -7.18 -9.66
C TYR A 25 -5.71 -8.47 -8.85
N ALA A 26 -6.39 -8.40 -7.71
CA ALA A 26 -6.71 -9.57 -6.90
C ALA A 26 -7.59 -10.58 -7.65
N THR A 27 -8.58 -10.11 -8.40
CA THR A 27 -9.44 -10.96 -9.24
C THR A 27 -8.63 -11.62 -10.37
N ALA A 28 -7.73 -10.88 -11.01
CA ALA A 28 -6.83 -11.43 -12.03
C ALA A 28 -5.92 -12.53 -11.45
N LEU A 29 -5.31 -12.29 -10.28
CA LEU A 29 -4.50 -13.27 -9.57
C LEU A 29 -5.30 -14.51 -9.16
N TRP A 30 -6.55 -14.32 -8.75
CA TRP A 30 -7.45 -15.43 -8.42
C TRP A 30 -7.74 -16.31 -9.65
N LEU A 31 -8.04 -15.70 -10.80
CA LEU A 31 -8.25 -16.45 -12.06
C LEU A 31 -6.99 -17.15 -12.56
N MET A 32 -5.80 -16.60 -12.30
CA MET A 32 -4.52 -17.23 -12.61
C MET A 32 -4.10 -18.31 -11.58
N GLY A 33 -4.90 -18.56 -10.54
CA GLY A 33 -4.54 -19.50 -9.47
C GLY A 33 -3.41 -19.01 -8.56
N ARG A 34 -3.04 -17.72 -8.62
CA ARG A 34 -1.94 -17.08 -7.86
C ARG A 34 -2.39 -16.30 -6.63
N HIS A 35 -3.65 -16.44 -6.22
CA HIS A 35 -4.21 -15.74 -5.06
C HIS A 35 -3.47 -16.00 -3.74
N ALA A 36 -2.78 -17.14 -3.61
CA ALA A 36 -2.00 -17.47 -2.42
C ALA A 36 -0.83 -16.50 -2.16
N ALA A 37 -0.40 -15.71 -3.16
CA ALA A 37 0.63 -14.69 -2.99
C ALA A 37 0.09 -13.34 -2.47
N LEU A 38 -1.24 -13.15 -2.42
CA LEU A 38 -1.86 -11.90 -1.97
C LEU A 38 -1.53 -11.56 -0.50
N PRO A 39 -1.53 -12.50 0.46
CA PRO A 39 -1.17 -12.21 1.84
C PRO A 39 0.25 -11.70 2.01
N ASP A 40 1.20 -12.25 1.24
CA ASP A 40 2.60 -11.82 1.27
C ASP A 40 2.74 -10.40 0.74
N VAL A 41 2.09 -10.09 -0.39
CA VAL A 41 2.11 -8.72 -0.96
C VAL A 41 1.47 -7.69 -0.02
N ALA A 42 0.48 -8.10 0.77
CA ALA A 42 -0.19 -7.24 1.74
C ALA A 42 0.41 -7.32 3.16
N ALA A 43 1.50 -8.07 3.35
CA ALA A 43 2.05 -8.29 4.68
C ALA A 43 2.65 -6.98 5.24
N PRO A 44 2.18 -6.49 6.40
CA PRO A 44 2.70 -5.24 6.97
C PRO A 44 4.21 -5.29 7.23
N ALA A 45 4.74 -6.46 7.57
CA ALA A 45 6.17 -6.67 7.80
C ALA A 45 7.03 -6.46 6.54
N GLN A 46 6.42 -6.50 5.35
CA GLN A 46 7.09 -6.30 4.07
C GLN A 46 6.87 -4.88 3.51
N ASP A 47 6.09 -4.05 4.19
CA ASP A 47 5.85 -2.65 3.83
C ASP A 47 6.90 -1.73 4.48
N LEU A 48 8.07 -1.64 3.84
CA LEU A 48 9.18 -0.79 4.30
C LEU A 48 8.81 0.70 4.33
N ASN A 49 7.98 1.15 3.39
CA ASN A 49 7.59 2.55 3.29
C ASN A 49 6.72 2.96 4.48
N ALA A 50 5.76 2.12 4.87
CA ALA A 50 4.95 2.35 6.06
C ALA A 50 5.83 2.41 7.33
N LEU A 51 6.80 1.50 7.46
CA LEU A 51 7.71 1.49 8.60
C LEU A 51 8.56 2.77 8.68
N GLU A 52 9.08 3.24 7.55
CA GLU A 52 9.82 4.51 7.48
C GLU A 52 8.95 5.71 7.90
N GLN A 53 7.69 5.74 7.48
CA GLN A 53 6.74 6.79 7.85
C GLN A 53 6.45 6.79 9.36
N ASP A 54 6.29 5.61 9.96
CA ASP A 54 6.09 5.47 11.40
C ASP A 54 7.30 5.99 12.20
N ILE A 55 8.51 5.64 11.76
CA ILE A 55 9.76 6.12 12.37
C ILE A 55 9.84 7.66 12.29
N GLU A 56 9.54 8.24 11.13
CA GLU A 56 9.53 9.69 10.96
C GLU A 56 8.46 10.37 11.82
N ALA A 57 7.26 9.80 11.93
CA ALA A 57 6.20 10.31 12.80
C ALA A 57 6.64 10.33 14.28
N VAL A 58 7.30 9.28 14.75
CA VAL A 58 7.85 9.20 16.11
C VAL A 58 8.94 10.27 16.33
N ARG A 59 9.87 10.43 15.38
CA ARG A 59 10.93 11.46 15.45
C ARG A 59 10.35 12.86 15.52
N GLN A 60 9.36 13.16 14.69
CA GLN A 60 8.69 14.46 14.69
C GLN A 60 7.99 14.74 16.03
N ARG A 61 7.33 13.73 16.61
CA ARG A 61 6.70 13.83 17.93
C ARG A 61 7.73 14.14 19.02
N ALA A 62 8.87 13.44 19.04
CA ALA A 62 9.94 13.68 19.99
C ALA A 62 10.49 15.12 19.90
N ARG A 63 10.75 15.62 18.68
CA ARG A 63 11.20 17.01 18.45
C ARG A 63 10.21 18.04 18.97
N ARG A 64 8.90 17.83 18.76
CA ARG A 64 7.84 18.73 19.25
C ARG A 64 7.80 18.76 20.79
N MET A 65 7.95 17.60 21.44
CA MET A 65 7.96 17.52 22.91
C MET A 65 9.18 18.23 23.52
N SER A 66 10.37 18.06 22.93
CA SER A 66 11.58 18.75 23.37
C SER A 66 11.44 20.27 23.27
N ARG A 67 10.92 20.79 22.15
CA ARG A 67 10.64 22.23 21.99
C ARG A 67 9.64 22.76 23.03
N LYS A 68 8.61 21.99 23.38
CA LYS A 68 7.65 22.39 24.41
C LYS A 68 8.30 22.49 25.79
N SER A 69 9.18 21.56 26.15
CA SER A 69 9.91 21.60 27.42
C SER A 69 10.84 22.82 27.53
N ALA A 70 11.51 23.20 26.45
CA ALA A 70 12.42 24.34 26.42
C ALA A 70 11.70 25.70 26.53
N ASN A 71 10.41 25.77 26.21
CA ASN A 71 9.61 27.01 26.26
C ASN A 71 8.78 27.13 27.56
N VAL A 72 8.90 26.15 28.45
CA VAL A 72 8.21 26.09 29.76
C VAL A 72 9.16 26.42 30.92
N THR A 73 10.45 26.61 30.63
CA THR A 73 11.46 27.13 31.57
C THR A 73 11.76 28.57 31.22
#